data_AF-A0A964ZRI3-F1
#
_entry.id   AF-A0A964ZRI3-F1
#
_cell.length_a   1.000
_cell.length_b   1.000
_cell.length_c   1.000
_cell.angle_alpha   90.00
_cell.angle_beta   90.00
_cell.angle_gamma   90.00
#
_symmetry.space_group_name_H-M   'P 1'
#
loop_
_entity.id
_entity.type
_entity.pdbx_description
1 polymer ?
#
loop_
_entity_poly.entity_id
_entity_poly.type
_entity_poly.pdbx_seq_one_letter_code
_entity_poly.pdbx_strand_id
1 'polypeptide(L)'
;MLNPLLHDAEHVVSTAWQHFASLTSDQRQITALEEVSAHVSTNRVFRVIFSDQSSLVAKVSSYGSYFLFAEDHDRLARCSALLRHTRWSGFLADVVSVDKRPYTWYDGRRWCAFYGEVQRAESLPRVLPPADVAGLACEIARFHHACSEIAPALPAVSNSVKGDAIHLLDQLTNPFATRNFELPPEDIGVLARFTHELLLHLESVHYDEWNKIPILVDWNLGNFSVSRDDGGLRLFS
;
A
#
# COMPACT_ATOMS: atom_id res chain seq x y z
N MET A 1 26.40 6.21 -16.89
CA MET A 1 26.38 4.86 -16.26
C MET A 1 24.96 4.60 -15.79
N LEU A 2 24.31 3.57 -16.33
CA LEU A 2 22.96 3.16 -15.93
C LEU A 2 23.02 2.54 -14.52
N ASN A 3 22.04 2.85 -13.68
CA ASN A 3 21.95 2.35 -12.30
C ASN A 3 21.56 0.86 -12.32
N PRO A 4 22.36 -0.08 -11.78
CA PRO A 4 22.10 -1.53 -11.86
C PRO A 4 20.77 -1.96 -11.23
N LEU A 5 20.32 -1.24 -10.20
CA LEU A 5 19.01 -1.48 -9.55
C LEU A 5 17.84 -1.07 -10.46
N LEU A 6 18.11 -0.20 -11.44
CA LEU A 6 17.13 0.34 -12.36
C LEU A 6 16.69 -0.72 -13.39
N HIS A 7 17.68 -1.37 -14.02
CA HIS A 7 17.48 -2.48 -14.96
C HIS A 7 16.82 -3.70 -14.33
N ASP A 8 17.09 -3.95 -13.05
CA ASP A 8 16.60 -5.17 -12.40
C ASP A 8 15.07 -5.13 -12.18
N ALA A 9 14.51 -3.99 -11.80
CA ALA A 9 13.06 -3.89 -11.63
C ALA A 9 12.31 -3.80 -12.98
N GLU A 10 12.89 -3.19 -14.02
CA GLU A 10 12.33 -3.22 -15.38
C GLU A 10 12.24 -4.65 -15.92
N HIS A 11 13.28 -5.47 -15.64
CA HIS A 11 13.27 -6.89 -15.96
C HIS A 11 12.16 -7.63 -15.20
N VAL A 12 11.99 -7.36 -13.90
CA VAL A 12 10.88 -7.92 -13.10
C VAL A 12 9.52 -7.55 -13.69
N VAL A 13 9.30 -6.28 -14.07
CA VAL A 13 8.04 -5.85 -14.71
C VAL A 13 7.80 -6.63 -16.01
N SER A 14 8.81 -6.74 -16.86
CA SER A 14 8.71 -7.42 -18.14
C SER A 14 8.40 -8.91 -17.99
N THR A 15 9.10 -9.60 -17.09
CA THR A 15 8.89 -11.02 -16.80
C THR A 15 7.51 -11.27 -16.16
N ALA A 16 7.11 -10.42 -15.22
CA ALA A 16 5.80 -10.49 -14.58
C ALA A 16 4.66 -10.28 -15.58
N TRP A 17 4.82 -9.35 -16.54
CA TRP A 17 3.85 -9.11 -17.59
C TRP A 17 3.76 -10.27 -18.58
N GLN A 18 4.89 -10.83 -19.02
CA GLN A 18 4.90 -12.01 -19.89
C GLN A 18 4.17 -13.20 -19.26
N HIS A 19 4.36 -13.42 -17.96
CA HIS A 19 3.64 -14.46 -17.22
C HIS A 19 2.13 -14.13 -17.10
N PHE A 20 1.77 -12.87 -16.84
CA PHE A 20 0.36 -12.47 -16.82
C PHE A 20 -0.31 -12.67 -18.19
N ALA A 21 0.37 -12.25 -19.26
CA ALA A 21 -0.11 -12.34 -20.63
C ALA A 21 -0.31 -13.81 -21.06
N SER A 22 0.58 -14.71 -20.66
CA SER A 22 0.42 -16.14 -20.97
C SER A 22 -0.77 -16.78 -20.26
N LEU A 23 -1.11 -16.33 -19.04
CA LEU A 23 -2.27 -16.81 -18.29
C LEU A 23 -3.60 -16.27 -18.84
N THR A 24 -3.60 -15.05 -19.39
CA THR A 24 -4.83 -14.35 -19.82
C THR A 24 -5.02 -14.27 -21.33
N SER A 25 -4.05 -14.77 -22.10
CA SER A 25 -3.96 -14.57 -23.55
C SER A 25 -3.93 -13.10 -23.98
N ASP A 26 -3.50 -12.19 -23.09
CA ASP A 26 -3.31 -10.78 -23.41
C ASP A 26 -2.19 -10.62 -24.44
N GLN A 27 -2.46 -9.90 -25.54
CA GLN A 27 -1.52 -9.73 -26.65
C GLN A 27 -0.71 -8.44 -26.57
N ARG A 28 -1.02 -7.54 -25.61
CA ARG A 28 -0.35 -6.25 -25.47
C ARG A 28 1.13 -6.44 -25.16
N GLN A 29 1.97 -5.75 -25.91
CA GLN A 29 3.42 -5.73 -25.71
C GLN A 29 3.83 -4.45 -24.99
N ILE A 30 4.77 -4.53 -24.05
CA ILE A 30 5.34 -3.35 -23.40
C ILE A 30 6.18 -2.59 -24.43
N THR A 31 5.85 -1.33 -24.69
CA THR A 31 6.60 -0.44 -25.58
C THR A 31 7.47 0.55 -24.82
N ALA A 32 7.07 0.93 -23.61
CA ALA A 32 7.88 1.78 -22.73
C ALA A 32 7.59 1.52 -21.25
N LEU A 33 8.59 1.79 -20.42
CA LEU A 33 8.50 1.83 -18.96
C LEU A 33 8.97 3.20 -18.49
N GLU A 34 8.09 3.95 -17.83
CA GLU A 34 8.40 5.27 -17.27
C GLU A 34 8.41 5.15 -15.74
N GLU A 35 9.56 5.36 -15.09
CA GLU A 35 9.61 5.35 -13.63
C GLU A 35 8.91 6.58 -13.05
N VAL A 36 7.91 6.32 -12.19
CA VAL A 36 7.10 7.33 -11.48
C VAL A 36 7.21 7.20 -9.97
N SER A 37 8.26 6.53 -9.49
CA SER A 37 8.57 6.35 -8.07
C SER A 37 8.64 7.68 -7.32
N ALA A 38 8.00 7.76 -6.16
CA ALA A 38 8.18 8.90 -5.24
C ALA A 38 9.57 8.89 -4.54
N HIS A 39 10.38 7.83 -4.74
CA HIS A 39 11.71 7.61 -4.16
C HIS A 39 11.78 7.69 -2.62
N VAL A 40 10.65 7.44 -1.94
CA VAL A 40 10.54 7.42 -0.46
C VAL A 40 10.51 6.01 0.14
N SER A 41 10.62 4.96 -0.69
CA SER A 41 10.61 3.56 -0.22
C SER A 41 11.47 2.66 -1.11
N THR A 42 11.61 1.40 -0.72
CA THR A 42 12.24 0.35 -1.54
C THR A 42 11.39 -0.06 -2.75
N ASN A 43 10.15 0.43 -2.85
CA ASN A 43 9.30 0.15 -3.99
C ASN A 43 9.73 0.97 -5.21
N ARG A 44 9.69 0.33 -6.38
CA ARG A 44 9.83 1.01 -7.67
C ARG A 44 8.51 0.94 -8.42
N VAL A 45 8.04 2.08 -8.86
CA VAL A 45 6.74 2.23 -9.51
C VAL A 45 6.96 2.70 -10.93
N PHE A 46 6.36 1.99 -11.89
CA PHE A 46 6.46 2.29 -13.30
C PHE A 46 5.09 2.50 -13.90
N ARG A 47 4.96 3.49 -14.77
CA ARG A 47 3.91 3.52 -15.77
C ARG A 47 4.35 2.66 -16.94
N VAL A 48 3.59 1.61 -17.20
CA VAL A 48 3.81 0.64 -18.28
C VAL A 48 2.95 1.05 -19.46
N ILE A 49 3.57 1.35 -20.59
CA ILE A 49 2.87 1.73 -21.82
C ILE A 49 2.89 0.54 -22.77
N PHE A 50 1.72 0.22 -23.33
CA PHE A 50 1.53 -0.92 -24.21
C PHE A 50 1.46 -0.54 -25.70
N SER A 51 1.56 -1.54 -26.56
CA SER A 51 1.50 -1.41 -28.02
C SER A 51 0.20 -0.80 -28.56
N ASP A 52 -0.89 -0.91 -27.81
CA ASP A 52 -2.19 -0.30 -28.12
C ASP A 52 -2.37 1.10 -27.51
N GLN A 53 -1.31 1.68 -26.94
CA GLN A 53 -1.31 2.95 -26.21
C GLN A 53 -2.07 2.93 -24.88
N SER A 54 -2.62 1.78 -24.46
CA SER A 54 -3.11 1.63 -23.09
C SER A 54 -1.94 1.61 -22.11
N SER A 55 -2.25 1.82 -20.84
CA SER A 55 -1.24 1.82 -19.79
C SER A 55 -1.73 1.23 -18.47
N LEU A 56 -0.79 0.75 -17.69
CA LEU A 56 -0.97 0.24 -16.33
C LEU A 56 0.13 0.80 -15.42
N VAL A 57 -0.08 0.71 -14.12
CA VAL A 57 0.96 0.99 -13.12
C VAL A 57 1.51 -0.32 -12.60
N ALA A 58 2.83 -0.53 -12.69
CA ALA A 58 3.52 -1.67 -12.08
C ALA A 58 4.23 -1.22 -10.81
N LYS A 59 4.05 -1.97 -9.71
CA LYS A 59 4.78 -1.77 -8.46
C LYS A 59 5.66 -2.99 -8.21
N VAL A 60 6.97 -2.76 -8.15
CA VAL A 60 7.98 -3.77 -7.81
C VAL A 60 8.48 -3.53 -6.39
N SER A 61 8.59 -4.59 -5.61
CA SER A 61 9.20 -4.56 -4.29
C SER A 61 10.08 -5.77 -4.04
N SER A 62 10.97 -5.66 -3.05
CA SER A 62 11.86 -6.72 -2.59
C SER A 62 12.08 -6.69 -1.07
N TYR A 63 11.21 -6.00 -0.34
CA TYR A 63 11.36 -5.76 1.09
C TYR A 63 10.10 -6.17 1.84
N GLY A 64 10.28 -6.85 2.97
CA GLY A 64 9.19 -7.41 3.76
C GLY A 64 8.85 -8.84 3.33
N SER A 65 7.58 -9.25 3.53
CA SER A 65 7.10 -10.59 3.22
C SER A 65 6.20 -10.57 1.97
N TYR A 66 6.56 -11.35 0.96
CA TYR A 66 5.69 -11.56 -0.21
C TYR A 66 4.31 -12.10 0.19
N PHE A 67 4.23 -12.95 1.22
CA PHE A 67 2.96 -13.54 1.64
C PHE A 67 2.04 -12.51 2.27
N LEU A 68 2.57 -11.59 3.08
CA LEU A 68 1.80 -10.45 3.59
C LEU A 68 1.38 -9.52 2.45
N PHE A 69 2.27 -9.28 1.48
CA PHE A 69 1.94 -8.52 0.29
C PHE A 69 0.78 -9.15 -0.50
N ALA A 70 0.81 -10.46 -0.75
CA ALA A 70 -0.25 -11.16 -1.47
C ALA A 70 -1.58 -11.15 -0.70
N GLU A 71 -1.54 -11.36 0.62
CA GLU A 71 -2.72 -11.23 1.50
C GLU A 71 -3.32 -9.83 1.42
N ASP A 72 -2.50 -8.78 1.51
CA ASP A 72 -2.94 -7.39 1.39
C ASP A 72 -3.59 -7.11 0.04
N HIS A 73 -3.10 -7.73 -1.05
CA HIS A 73 -3.68 -7.54 -2.38
C HIS A 73 -5.05 -8.22 -2.53
N ASP A 74 -5.20 -9.44 -2.00
CA ASP A 74 -6.50 -10.12 -1.92
C ASP A 74 -7.51 -9.25 -1.13
N ARG A 75 -7.08 -8.66 -0.02
CA ARG A 75 -7.89 -7.74 0.80
C ARG A 75 -8.24 -6.44 0.09
N LEU A 76 -7.25 -5.80 -0.56
CA LEU A 76 -7.43 -4.57 -1.34
C LEU A 76 -8.46 -4.75 -2.45
N ALA A 77 -8.35 -5.84 -3.21
CA ALA A 77 -9.29 -6.10 -4.28
C ALA A 77 -10.70 -6.41 -3.76
N ARG A 78 -10.83 -7.15 -2.66
CA ARG A 78 -12.12 -7.38 -2.01
C ARG A 78 -12.73 -6.07 -1.49
N CYS A 79 -11.91 -5.21 -0.87
CA CYS A 79 -12.29 -3.89 -0.39
C CYS A 79 -12.81 -3.02 -1.54
N SER A 80 -12.03 -2.87 -2.62
CA SER A 80 -12.44 -2.13 -3.83
C SER A 80 -13.77 -2.65 -4.40
N ALA A 81 -13.91 -3.98 -4.52
CA ALA A 81 -15.13 -4.60 -5.04
C ALA A 81 -16.37 -4.30 -4.17
N LEU A 82 -16.24 -4.31 -2.83
CA LEU A 82 -17.35 -4.01 -1.92
C LEU A 82 -17.70 -2.51 -1.90
N LEU A 83 -16.71 -1.64 -2.08
CA LEU A 83 -16.90 -0.18 -2.14
C LEU A 83 -17.44 0.31 -3.48
N ARG A 84 -17.40 -0.50 -4.54
CA ARG A 84 -17.77 -0.14 -5.92
C ARG A 84 -19.19 0.41 -6.09
N HIS A 85 -20.11 0.03 -5.21
CA HIS A 85 -21.50 0.51 -5.26
C HIS A 85 -21.78 1.68 -4.30
N THR A 86 -20.73 2.28 -3.75
CA THR A 86 -20.79 3.46 -2.88
C THR A 86 -20.18 4.68 -3.58
N ARG A 87 -20.18 5.84 -2.91
CA ARG A 87 -19.47 7.03 -3.40
C ARG A 87 -17.95 6.85 -3.52
N TRP A 88 -17.39 5.78 -2.96
CA TRP A 88 -15.97 5.44 -2.99
C TRP A 88 -15.57 4.58 -4.18
N SER A 89 -16.47 4.40 -5.16
CA SER A 89 -16.16 3.75 -6.43
C SER A 89 -14.98 4.45 -7.11
N GLY A 90 -13.93 3.69 -7.43
CA GLY A 90 -12.72 4.22 -8.08
C GLY A 90 -11.76 4.95 -7.14
N PHE A 91 -12.05 5.03 -5.83
CA PHE A 91 -11.15 5.62 -4.86
C PHE A 91 -9.87 4.78 -4.64
N LEU A 92 -9.99 3.46 -4.77
CA LEU A 92 -8.86 2.54 -4.74
C LEU A 92 -8.51 2.11 -6.16
N ALA A 93 -7.22 2.07 -6.48
CA ALA A 93 -6.74 1.54 -7.75
C ALA A 93 -7.11 0.05 -7.89
N ASP A 94 -7.72 -0.31 -9.02
CA ASP A 94 -8.05 -1.71 -9.29
C ASP A 94 -6.77 -2.51 -9.59
N VAL A 95 -6.56 -3.59 -8.83
CA VAL A 95 -5.48 -4.54 -9.09
C VAL A 95 -5.89 -5.43 -10.26
N VAL A 96 -4.99 -5.57 -11.24
CA VAL A 96 -5.17 -6.52 -12.34
C VAL A 96 -5.31 -7.93 -11.77
N SER A 97 -6.24 -8.70 -12.31
CA SER A 97 -6.66 -9.99 -11.75
C SER A 97 -6.63 -11.10 -12.80
N VAL A 98 -6.35 -12.33 -12.35
CA VAL A 98 -6.51 -13.58 -13.11
C VAL A 98 -7.54 -14.43 -12.37
N ASP A 99 -8.55 -14.96 -13.06
CA ASP A 99 -9.60 -15.79 -12.46
C ASP A 99 -10.25 -15.19 -11.20
N LYS A 100 -10.53 -13.88 -11.23
CA LYS A 100 -11.11 -13.07 -10.13
C LYS A 100 -10.23 -12.95 -8.89
N ARG A 101 -8.96 -13.35 -8.96
CA ARG A 101 -7.97 -13.13 -7.92
C ARG A 101 -6.94 -12.09 -8.37
N PRO A 102 -6.55 -11.15 -7.51
CA PRO A 102 -5.44 -10.23 -7.77
C PRO A 102 -4.19 -10.98 -8.25
N TYR A 103 -3.62 -10.48 -9.33
CA TYR A 103 -2.41 -11.05 -9.88
C TYR A 103 -1.19 -10.45 -9.17
N THR A 104 -0.43 -11.32 -8.52
CA THR A 104 0.89 -11.01 -7.96
C THR A 104 1.91 -11.98 -8.52
N TRP A 105 3.05 -11.45 -8.97
CA TRP A 105 4.17 -12.26 -9.45
C TRP A 105 5.29 -12.25 -8.42
N TYR A 106 6.01 -13.36 -8.24
CA TYR A 106 7.11 -13.51 -7.28
C TYR A 106 8.19 -14.48 -7.79
N ASP A 107 9.46 -14.10 -7.67
CA ASP A 107 10.61 -14.93 -8.09
C ASP A 107 11.40 -15.55 -6.94
N GLY A 108 10.92 -15.43 -5.70
CA GLY A 108 11.68 -15.86 -4.51
C GLY A 108 12.47 -14.73 -3.83
N ARG A 109 12.60 -13.57 -4.47
CA ARG A 109 13.30 -12.40 -3.92
C ARG A 109 12.54 -11.10 -4.09
N ARG A 110 11.81 -10.95 -5.18
CA ARG A 110 11.07 -9.75 -5.59
C ARG A 110 9.71 -10.11 -6.08
N TRP A 111 8.79 -9.17 -5.97
CA TRP A 111 7.44 -9.32 -6.45
C TRP A 111 6.95 -8.09 -7.19
N CYS A 112 5.96 -8.31 -8.05
CA CYS A 112 5.33 -7.31 -8.88
C CYS A 112 3.81 -7.44 -8.81
N ALA A 113 3.11 -6.31 -8.74
CA ALA A 113 1.67 -6.21 -8.99
C ALA A 113 1.38 -5.11 -10.00
N PHE A 114 0.29 -5.28 -10.75
CA PHE A 114 -0.17 -4.32 -11.74
C PHE A 114 -1.51 -3.71 -11.30
N TYR A 115 -1.64 -2.40 -11.49
CA TYR A 115 -2.85 -1.64 -11.19
C TYR A 115 -3.33 -0.90 -12.43
N GLY A 116 -4.63 -0.70 -12.52
CA GLY A 116 -5.20 0.29 -13.44
C GLY A 116 -4.70 1.69 -13.10
N GLU A 117 -4.67 2.57 -14.11
CA GLU A 117 -4.45 3.99 -13.85
C GLU A 117 -5.66 4.58 -13.14
N VAL A 118 -5.37 5.38 -12.10
CA VAL A 118 -6.39 6.11 -11.36
C VAL A 118 -6.43 7.54 -11.86
N GLN A 119 -7.63 8.05 -12.15
CA GLN A 119 -7.82 9.44 -12.50
C GLN A 119 -7.46 10.31 -11.30
N ARG A 120 -6.66 11.35 -11.53
CA ARG A 120 -6.31 12.33 -10.49
C ARG A 120 -7.06 13.63 -10.72
N ALA A 121 -7.64 14.16 -9.65
CA ALA A 121 -8.21 15.49 -9.59
C ALA A 121 -7.15 16.50 -9.12
N GLU A 122 -7.52 17.42 -8.21
CA GLU A 122 -6.60 18.41 -7.64
C GLU A 122 -5.68 17.74 -6.59
N SER A 123 -4.37 18.02 -6.66
CA SER A 123 -3.42 17.61 -5.63
C SER A 123 -3.53 18.50 -4.39
N LEU A 124 -3.41 17.90 -3.20
CA LEU A 124 -3.35 18.65 -1.95
C LEU A 124 -2.02 19.41 -1.80
N PRO A 125 -2.02 20.62 -1.20
CA PRO A 125 -0.78 21.33 -0.87
C PRO A 125 0.00 20.60 0.22
N ARG A 126 1.32 20.84 0.29
CA ARG A 126 2.19 20.24 1.31
C ARG A 126 1.80 20.59 2.74
N VAL A 127 1.22 21.78 2.94
CA VAL A 127 0.67 22.24 4.21
C VAL A 127 -0.77 22.64 3.96
N LEU A 128 -1.70 21.96 4.63
CA LEU A 128 -3.13 22.19 4.45
C LEU A 128 -3.58 23.45 5.20
N PRO A 129 -4.40 24.31 4.60
CA PRO A 129 -5.11 25.35 5.34
C PRO A 129 -6.12 24.72 6.31
N PRO A 130 -6.51 25.40 7.41
CA PRO A 130 -7.40 24.82 8.43
C PRO A 130 -8.73 24.28 7.89
N ALA A 131 -9.30 24.93 6.86
CA ALA A 131 -10.53 24.47 6.22
C ALA A 131 -10.36 23.12 5.50
N ASP A 132 -9.23 22.92 4.81
CA ASP A 132 -8.91 21.66 4.13
C ASP A 132 -8.59 20.55 5.15
N VAL A 133 -7.99 20.88 6.30
CA VAL A 133 -7.81 19.92 7.40
C VAL A 133 -9.15 19.39 7.90
N ALA A 134 -10.12 20.28 8.14
CA ALA A 134 -11.46 19.90 8.58
C ALA A 134 -12.20 19.08 7.50
N GLY A 135 -12.10 19.48 6.24
CA GLY A 135 -12.69 18.76 5.11
C GLY A 135 -12.11 17.36 4.95
N LEU A 136 -10.78 17.24 4.99
CA LEU A 136 -10.09 15.95 4.88
C LEU A 136 -10.44 15.03 6.06
N ALA A 137 -10.49 15.56 7.29
CA ALA A 137 -10.91 14.78 8.46
C ALA A 137 -12.33 14.23 8.30
N CYS A 138 -13.27 15.03 7.79
CA CYS A 138 -14.63 14.58 7.50
C CYS A 138 -14.67 13.49 6.44
N GLU A 139 -13.91 13.63 5.35
CA GLU A 139 -13.86 12.64 4.27
C GLU A 139 -13.22 11.33 4.73
N ILE A 140 -12.12 11.39 5.49
CA ILE A 140 -11.49 10.20 6.09
C ILE A 140 -12.46 9.50 7.05
N ALA A 141 -13.19 10.25 7.89
CA ALA A 141 -14.19 9.66 8.78
C ALA A 141 -15.31 8.95 8.01
N ARG A 142 -15.78 9.53 6.90
CA ARG A 142 -16.77 8.90 6.01
C ARG A 142 -16.21 7.65 5.34
N PHE A 143 -14.94 7.64 4.94
CA PHE A 143 -14.29 6.47 4.37
C PHE A 143 -14.14 5.36 5.41
N HIS A 144 -13.68 5.68 6.62
CA HIS A 144 -13.61 4.75 7.74
C HIS A 144 -14.95 4.14 8.09
N HIS A 145 -16.03 4.93 8.02
CA HIS A 145 -17.38 4.42 8.23
C HIS A 145 -17.76 3.37 7.17
N ALA A 146 -17.56 3.67 5.89
CA ALA A 146 -17.80 2.70 4.81
C ALA A 146 -16.92 1.45 4.94
N CYS A 147 -15.65 1.62 5.31
CA CYS A 147 -14.73 0.52 5.61
C CYS A 147 -15.21 -0.35 6.78
N SER A 148 -15.83 0.25 7.80
CA SER A 148 -16.39 -0.46 8.95
C SER A 148 -17.57 -1.34 8.55
N GLU A 149 -18.44 -0.87 7.65
CA GLU A 149 -19.59 -1.64 7.16
C GLU A 149 -19.16 -2.89 6.37
N ILE A 150 -18.06 -2.80 5.60
CA ILE A 150 -17.56 -3.91 4.80
C ILE A 150 -16.59 -4.84 5.55
N ALA A 151 -16.06 -4.41 6.70
CA ALA A 151 -15.01 -5.13 7.43
C ALA A 151 -15.34 -6.61 7.72
N PRO A 152 -16.57 -6.99 8.13
CA PRO A 152 -16.91 -8.39 8.38
C PRO A 152 -16.84 -9.30 7.13
N ALA A 153 -16.86 -8.71 5.92
CA ALA A 153 -16.80 -9.43 4.66
C ALA A 153 -15.37 -9.55 4.09
N LEU A 154 -14.37 -9.00 4.79
CA LEU A 154 -12.97 -9.12 4.45
C LEU A 154 -12.34 -10.36 5.11
N PRO A 155 -11.34 -11.00 4.48
CA PRO A 155 -10.54 -12.05 5.12
C PRO A 155 -9.92 -11.59 6.45
N ALA A 156 -9.44 -12.51 7.28
CA ALA A 156 -8.58 -12.12 8.41
C ALA A 156 -7.22 -11.61 7.90
N VAL A 157 -6.50 -10.89 8.76
CA VAL A 157 -5.10 -10.49 8.52
C VAL A 157 -4.16 -11.35 9.33
N SER A 158 -2.99 -11.64 8.77
CA SER A 158 -1.91 -12.34 9.45
C SER A 158 -1.08 -11.40 10.34
N ASN A 159 -1.10 -10.10 10.08
CA ASN A 159 -0.36 -9.08 10.84
C ASN A 159 -1.27 -8.24 11.75
N SER A 160 -0.69 -7.66 12.79
CA SER A 160 -1.36 -6.69 13.65
C SER A 160 -0.34 -5.77 14.29
N VAL A 161 -0.75 -4.55 14.64
CA VAL A 161 0.11 -3.59 15.36
C VAL A 161 0.69 -4.20 16.64
N LYS A 162 -0.11 -4.96 17.40
CA LYS A 162 0.37 -5.66 18.61
C LYS A 162 1.41 -6.73 18.27
N GLY A 163 1.17 -7.54 17.23
CA GLY A 163 2.12 -8.56 16.77
C GLY A 163 3.44 -7.98 16.28
N ASP A 164 3.39 -6.90 15.49
CA ASP A 164 4.57 -6.20 14.98
C ASP A 164 5.38 -5.58 16.14
N ALA A 165 4.71 -4.97 17.12
CA ALA A 165 5.36 -4.41 18.30
C ALA A 165 6.00 -5.49 19.20
N ILE A 166 5.37 -6.66 19.36
CA ILE A 166 5.96 -7.80 20.07
C ILE A 166 7.24 -8.24 19.33
N HIS A 167 7.15 -8.45 18.02
CA HIS A 167 8.31 -8.87 17.22
C HIS A 167 9.45 -7.85 17.28
N LEU A 168 9.14 -6.56 17.20
CA LEU A 168 10.12 -5.49 17.32
C LEU A 168 10.78 -5.49 18.70
N LEU A 169 10.02 -5.67 19.78
CA LEU A 169 10.58 -5.75 21.13
C LEU A 169 11.54 -6.95 21.27
N ASP A 170 11.19 -8.11 20.73
CA ASP A 170 12.08 -9.29 20.73
C ASP A 170 13.39 -9.02 19.98
N GLN A 171 13.32 -8.32 18.84
CA GLN A 171 14.51 -7.93 18.08
C GLN A 171 15.38 -6.91 18.83
N LEU A 172 14.76 -5.93 19.49
CA LEU A 172 15.47 -4.86 20.22
C LEU A 172 16.10 -5.35 21.53
N THR A 173 15.53 -6.40 22.14
CA THR A 173 16.07 -7.02 23.36
C THR A 173 17.13 -8.09 23.07
N ASN A 174 17.38 -8.39 21.79
CA ASN A 174 18.44 -9.30 21.37
C ASN A 174 19.83 -8.72 21.71
N PRO A 175 20.80 -9.52 22.20
CA PRO A 175 22.16 -9.05 22.49
C PRO A 175 22.89 -8.42 21.30
N PHE A 176 22.48 -8.73 20.08
CA PHE A 176 23.04 -8.21 18.83
C PHE A 176 22.21 -7.08 18.21
N ALA A 177 21.22 -6.53 18.92
CA ALA A 177 20.31 -5.51 18.40
C ALA A 177 21.07 -4.30 17.81
N THR A 178 22.06 -3.75 18.52
CA THR A 178 22.93 -2.65 18.05
C THR A 178 23.52 -2.95 16.67
N ARG A 179 23.99 -4.19 16.45
CA ARG A 179 24.56 -4.60 15.16
C ARG A 179 23.48 -4.82 14.11
N ASN A 180 22.36 -5.44 14.46
CA ASN A 180 21.30 -5.80 13.51
C ASN A 180 20.56 -4.57 12.97
N PHE A 181 20.37 -3.55 13.82
CA PHE A 181 19.73 -2.29 13.44
C PHE A 181 20.73 -1.20 13.03
N GLU A 182 22.04 -1.43 13.20
CA GLU A 182 23.09 -0.43 12.97
C GLU A 182 22.89 0.86 13.79
N LEU A 183 22.39 0.71 15.02
CA LEU A 183 22.09 1.82 15.94
C LEU A 183 22.90 1.68 17.22
N PRO A 184 23.31 2.80 17.86
CA PRO A 184 24.06 2.75 19.11
C PRO A 184 23.18 2.23 20.27
N PRO A 185 23.78 1.71 21.36
CA PRO A 185 23.03 1.09 22.46
C PRO A 185 21.97 1.99 23.11
N GLU A 186 22.23 3.30 23.19
CA GLU A 186 21.28 4.29 23.72
C GLU A 186 19.99 4.36 22.90
N ASP A 187 20.09 4.36 21.57
CA ASP A 187 18.94 4.41 20.67
C ASP A 187 18.15 3.11 20.72
N ILE A 188 18.85 1.96 20.78
CA ILE A 188 18.22 0.66 21.03
C ILE A 188 17.44 0.68 22.35
N GLY A 189 18.02 1.25 23.41
CA GLY A 189 17.36 1.38 24.71
C GLY A 189 16.10 2.25 24.67
N VAL A 190 16.15 3.36 23.94
CA VAL A 190 14.98 4.24 23.71
C VAL A 190 13.88 3.51 22.95
N LEU A 191 14.22 2.84 21.86
CA LEU A 191 13.28 2.07 21.05
C LEU A 191 12.64 0.93 21.86
N ALA A 192 13.44 0.19 22.63
CA ALA A 192 12.96 -0.91 23.45
C ALA A 192 11.98 -0.42 24.52
N ARG A 193 12.31 0.69 25.21
CA ARG A 193 11.44 1.30 26.21
C ARG A 193 10.10 1.71 25.61
N PHE A 194 10.10 2.48 24.52
CA PHE A 194 8.84 2.99 23.95
C PHE A 194 8.03 1.90 23.24
N THR A 195 8.68 0.86 22.70
CA THR A 195 7.97 -0.33 22.20
C THR A 195 7.27 -1.07 23.34
N HIS A 196 7.93 -1.21 24.49
CA HIS A 196 7.33 -1.79 25.69
C HIS A 196 6.16 -0.95 26.24
N GLU A 197 6.32 0.38 26.32
CA GLU A 197 5.24 1.29 26.74
C GLU A 197 4.03 1.22 25.80
N LEU A 198 4.26 1.13 24.48
CA LEU A 198 3.18 0.90 23.51
C LEU A 198 2.45 -0.41 23.80
N LEU A 199 3.16 -1.51 24.06
CA LEU A 199 2.53 -2.80 24.37
C LEU A 199 1.69 -2.75 25.66
N LEU A 200 2.19 -2.09 26.71
CA LEU A 200 1.42 -1.86 27.93
C LEU A 200 0.16 -1.04 27.65
N HIS A 201 0.26 -0.03 26.79
CA HIS A 201 -0.89 0.78 26.41
C HIS A 201 -1.91 -0.04 25.60
N LEU A 202 -1.48 -0.80 24.60
CA LEU A 202 -2.33 -1.67 23.79
C LEU A 202 -3.08 -2.69 24.65
N GLU A 203 -2.42 -3.23 25.68
CA GLU A 203 -3.07 -4.10 26.66
C GLU A 203 -4.09 -3.34 27.52
N SER A 204 -3.74 -2.15 28.02
CA SER A 204 -4.62 -1.34 28.86
C SER A 204 -5.92 -0.91 28.19
N VAL A 205 -5.90 -0.73 26.86
CA VAL A 205 -7.07 -0.35 26.07
C VAL A 205 -7.80 -1.54 25.47
N HIS A 206 -7.40 -2.78 25.81
CA HIS A 206 -7.92 -4.01 25.23
C HIS A 206 -7.93 -3.99 23.70
N TYR A 207 -6.81 -3.61 23.08
CA TYR A 207 -6.69 -3.43 21.64
C TYR A 207 -7.23 -4.61 20.83
N ASP A 208 -7.06 -5.84 21.31
CA ASP A 208 -7.49 -7.06 20.61
C ASP A 208 -9.02 -7.16 20.46
N GLU A 209 -9.78 -6.45 21.30
CA GLU A 209 -11.25 -6.42 21.27
C GLU A 209 -11.80 -5.32 20.34
N TRP A 210 -10.94 -4.42 19.85
CA TRP A 210 -11.38 -3.31 19.00
C TRP A 210 -11.89 -3.83 17.65
N ASN A 211 -12.97 -3.22 17.16
CA ASN A 211 -13.42 -3.45 15.79
C ASN A 211 -12.34 -2.97 14.80
N LYS A 212 -11.83 -3.90 13.99
CA LYS A 212 -10.77 -3.61 13.01
C LYS A 212 -11.40 -3.23 11.69
N ILE A 213 -11.03 -2.05 11.18
CA ILE A 213 -11.40 -1.60 9.84
C ILE A 213 -10.20 -1.75 8.90
N PRO A 214 -10.43 -2.02 7.60
CA PRO A 214 -9.36 -2.01 6.61
C PRO A 214 -8.85 -0.57 6.43
N ILE A 215 -7.63 -0.31 6.93
CA ILE A 215 -6.88 0.90 6.58
C ILE A 215 -5.77 0.45 5.63
N LEU A 216 -6.05 0.55 4.33
CA LEU A 216 -5.18 0.02 3.27
C LEU A 216 -4.45 1.14 2.49
N VAL A 217 -4.57 2.38 2.95
CA VAL A 217 -4.01 3.55 2.29
C VAL A 217 -2.93 4.15 3.17
N ASP A 218 -1.76 4.36 2.60
CA ASP A 218 -0.73 5.21 3.18
C ASP A 218 -1.24 6.66 3.15
N TRP A 219 -1.55 7.24 4.31
CA TRP A 219 -2.25 8.53 4.44
C TRP A 219 -1.38 9.77 4.13
N ASN A 220 -0.32 9.59 3.35
CA ASN A 220 0.48 10.69 2.82
C ASN A 220 -0.36 11.54 1.86
N LEU A 221 -0.33 12.87 2.02
CA LEU A 221 -1.14 13.82 1.23
C LEU A 221 -0.97 13.65 -0.29
N GLY A 222 0.20 13.20 -0.75
CA GLY A 222 0.48 12.95 -2.16
C GLY A 222 -0.21 11.72 -2.75
N ASN A 223 -0.80 10.86 -1.92
CA ASN A 223 -1.57 9.70 -2.38
C ASN A 223 -3.03 10.05 -2.68
N PHE A 224 -3.50 11.23 -2.28
CA PHE A 224 -4.88 11.66 -2.50
C PHE A 224 -4.97 12.71 -3.59
N SER A 225 -6.05 12.63 -4.35
CA SER A 225 -6.56 13.76 -5.13
C SER A 225 -7.94 14.16 -4.62
N VAL A 226 -8.26 15.44 -4.74
CA VAL A 226 -9.50 16.01 -4.22
C VAL A 226 -10.27 16.75 -5.30
N SER A 227 -11.59 16.81 -5.10
CA SER A 227 -12.48 17.71 -5.82
C SER A 227 -13.03 18.74 -4.84
N ARG A 228 -13.35 19.93 -5.35
CA ARG A 228 -13.93 21.01 -4.56
C ARG A 228 -15.32 21.31 -5.12
N ASP A 229 -16.36 20.89 -4.41
CA ASP A 229 -17.75 21.16 -4.72
C ASP A 229 -18.31 22.13 -3.67
N ASP A 230 -18.95 23.23 -4.09
CA ASP A 230 -19.63 24.21 -3.21
C ASP A 230 -18.78 24.69 -2.01
N GLY A 231 -17.45 24.78 -2.20
CA GLY A 231 -16.49 25.21 -1.18
C GLY A 231 -16.05 24.12 -0.18
N GLY A 232 -16.54 22.88 -0.33
CA GLY A 232 -16.12 21.73 0.46
C GLY A 232 -15.11 20.83 -0.24
N LEU A 233 -14.08 20.38 0.48
CA LEU A 233 -13.11 19.39 0.02
C LEU A 233 -13.74 17.99 0.03
N ARG A 234 -13.61 17.26 -1.09
CA ARG A 234 -14.02 15.86 -1.22
C ARG A 234 -12.86 15.00 -1.71
N LEU A 235 -12.66 13.85 -1.08
CA LEU A 235 -11.71 12.85 -1.57
C LEU A 235 -12.23 12.29 -2.90
N PHE A 236 -11.36 12.26 -3.91
CA PHE A 236 -11.67 11.78 -5.25
C PHE A 236 -11.00 10.43 -5.51
N SER A 237 -9.69 10.36 -5.31
CA SER A 237 -8.87 9.17 -5.53
C SER A 237 -7.60 9.18 -4.68
#